data_AF-A0A9D7QYR7-F1
#
_entry.id   AF-A0A9D7QYR7-F1
#
_cell.length_a   1.000
_cell.length_b   1.000
_cell.length_c   1.000
_cell.angle_alpha   90.00
_cell.angle_beta   90.00
_cell.angle_gamma   90.00
#
_symmetry.space_group_name_H-M   'P 1'
#
loop_
_entity.id
_entity.type
_entity.pdbx_description
1 polymer ?
#
loop_
_entity_poly.entity_id
_entity_poly.type
_entity_poly.pdbx_seq_one_letter_code
_entity_poly.pdbx_strand_id
1 'polypeptide(L)' 'MIDNDASNFVGGYVVTDLTGDDFVDGTDFAIADNNAANFVSVVRP' A
#
# COMPACT_ATOMS: atom_id res chain seq x y z
N MET A 1 0.74 7.75 3.65
CA MET A 1 2.02 7.72 2.90
C MET A 1 1.77 7.25 1.49
N ILE A 2 1.17 6.06 1.30
CA ILE A 2 0.80 5.54 -0.02
C ILE A 2 -0.12 6.47 -0.85
N ASP A 3 -1.09 7.16 -0.23
CA ASP A 3 -1.92 8.19 -0.90
C ASP A 3 -1.10 9.35 -1.50
N ASN A 4 -0.07 9.82 -0.78
CA ASN A 4 0.76 10.93 -1.23
C ASN A 4 1.67 10.48 -2.37
N ASP A 5 2.12 9.23 -2.36
CA ASP A 5 3.02 8.68 -3.37
C ASP A 5 2.26 8.35 -4.66
N ALA A 6 1.03 7.81 -4.54
CA ALA A 6 0.12 7.60 -5.66
C ALA A 6 -0.35 8.92 -6.29
N SER A 7 -0.67 9.94 -5.49
CA SER A 7 -1.04 11.27 -6.00
C SER A 7 0.12 12.01 -6.68
N ASN A 8 1.36 11.68 -6.35
CA ASN A 8 2.56 12.29 -6.93
C ASN A 8 3.16 11.46 -8.07
N PHE A 9 2.56 10.32 -8.45
CA PHE A 9 3.06 9.40 -9.46
C PHE A 9 4.57 9.12 -9.27
N VAL A 10 4.95 8.78 -8.04
CA VAL A 10 6.35 8.47 -7.73
C VAL A 10 6.70 7.14 -8.39
N GLY A 11 7.54 7.20 -9.43
CA GLY A 11 8.07 6.03 -10.11
C GLY A 11 9.44 5.62 -9.56
N GLY A 12 9.63 4.31 -9.37
CA GLY A 12 10.83 3.67 -8.82
C GLY A 12 10.49 2.73 -7.65
N TYR A 13 11.46 1.92 -7.22
CA TYR A 13 11.33 0.99 -6.09
C TYR A 13 11.18 1.74 -4.75
N VAL A 14 9.96 2.19 -4.45
CA VAL A 14 9.60 2.82 -3.18
C VAL A 14 8.90 1.81 -2.29
N VAL A 15 9.03 1.94 -0.96
CA VAL A 15 8.42 1.01 0.01
C VAL A 15 6.89 0.96 -0.11
N THR A 16 6.29 1.94 -0.80
CA THR A 16 4.86 2.05 -1.09
C THR A 16 4.41 1.34 -2.37
N ASP A 17 5.34 0.82 -3.18
CA ASP A 17 5.06 -0.12 -4.28
C ASP A 17 4.86 -1.51 -3.68
N LEU A 18 3.61 -1.94 -3.61
CA LEU A 18 3.19 -3.22 -3.03
C LEU A 18 3.05 -4.30 -4.11
N THR A 19 2.90 -3.91 -5.37
CA THR A 19 2.83 -4.80 -6.53
C THR A 19 4.21 -5.17 -7.08
N GLY A 20 5.22 -4.34 -6.84
CA GLY A 20 6.60 -4.50 -7.28
C GLY A 20 6.79 -4.20 -8.77
N ASP A 21 5.94 -3.36 -9.35
CA ASP A 21 5.95 -3.03 -10.78
C ASP A 21 6.64 -1.69 -11.11
N ASP A 22 7.36 -1.12 -10.13
CA ASP A 22 8.07 0.17 -10.19
C ASP A 22 7.16 1.40 -10.26
N PHE A 23 5.84 1.23 -10.10
CA PHE A 23 4.87 2.32 -10.03
C PHE A 23 4.05 2.24 -8.75
N VAL A 24 3.86 3.39 -8.09
CA VAL A 24 2.90 3.50 -6.99
C VAL A 24 1.60 4.03 -7.56
N ASP A 25 0.58 3.17 -7.64
CA ASP A 25 -0.71 3.52 -8.22
C ASP A 25 -1.93 3.09 -7.36
N GLY A 26 -3.13 3.19 -7.94
CA GLY A 26 -4.37 2.85 -7.23
C GLY A 26 -4.45 1.37 -6.85
N THR A 27 -3.67 0.50 -7.49
CA THR A 27 -3.61 -0.93 -7.22
C THR A 27 -2.86 -1.20 -5.92
N ASP A 28 -1.75 -0.50 -5.66
CA ASP A 28 -1.05 -0.57 -4.36
C ASP A 28 -1.92 -0.04 -3.23
N PHE A 29 -2.63 1.07 -3.48
CA PHE A 29 -3.59 1.62 -2.51
C PHE A 29 -4.67 0.58 -2.13
N ALA A 30 -5.23 -0.12 -3.12
CA ALA A 30 -6.23 -1.15 -2.87
C ALA A 30 -5.67 -2.34 -2.08
N ILE A 31 -4.39 -2.70 -2.27
CA ILE A 31 -3.73 -3.74 -1.47
C ILE A 31 -3.57 -3.28 -0.02
N ALA A 32 -3.09 -2.05 0.20
CA ALA A 32 -2.93 -1.49 1.53
C ALA A 32 -4.27 -1.40 2.29
N ASP A 33 -5.33 -0.94 1.62
CA ASP A 33 -6.67 -0.83 2.22
C ASP A 33 -7.26 -2.21 2.54
N ASN A 34 -7.14 -3.19 1.63
CA ASN A 34 -7.58 -4.56 1.90
C ASN A 34 -6.84 -5.21 3.07
N ASN A 35 -5.54 -4.94 3.22
CA ASN A 35 -4.75 -5.42 4.35
C ASN A 35 -5.13 -4.74 5.67
N ALA A 36 -5.48 -3.44 5.63
CA ALA A 36 -5.99 -2.72 6.78
C ALA A 36 -7.38 -3.21 7.20
N ALA A 37 -8.27 -3.47 6.24
CA ALA A 37 -9.62 -3.95 6.47
C ALA A 37 -9.66 -5.40 7.00
N ASN A 38 -8.73 -6.26 6.56
CA ASN A 38 -8.61 -7.65 7.02
C ASN A 38 -7.57 -7.83 8.13
N PHE A 39 -7.30 -6.79 8.91
CA PHE A 39 -6.30 -6.84 9.97
C PHE A 39 -6.62 -7.90 11.03
N VAL A 40 -5.74 -8.90 11.17
CA VAL A 40 -5.86 -9.94 12.18
C VAL A 40 -5.24 -9.46 13.50
N SER A 41 -6.09 -9.00 14.41
CA SER A 41 -5.71 -8.64 15.77
C SER A 41 -5.81 -9.86 16.70
N VAL A 42 -4.69 -10.26 17.31
CA VAL A 42 -4.70 -11.28 18.37
C VAL A 42 -4.94 -10.61 19.71
N VAL A 43 -6.11 -10.84 20.32
CA VAL A 43 -6.39 -10.48 21.70
C VAL A 43 -5.84 -11.58 22.61
N ARG A 44 -4.85 -11.24 23.43
CA ARG A 44 -4.24 -12.14 24.42
C ARG A 44 -4.82 -11.82 25.80
N PRO A 45 -5.08 -12.82 26.65
CA PRO A 45 -5.65 -12.63 27.99
C PRO A 45 -4.70 -11.91 28.95
#